data_AF-A0A3M1IV24-F1
#
_entry.id   AF-A0A3M1IV24-F1
#
_cell.length_a   1.000
_cell.length_b   1.000
_cell.length_c   1.000
_cell.angle_alpha   90.00
_cell.angle_beta   90.00
_cell.angle_gamma   90.00
#
_symmetry.space_group_name_H-M   'P 1'
#
loop_
_entity.id
_entity.type
_entity.pdbx_description
1 polymer ?
#
loop_
_entity_poly.entity_id
_entity_poly.type
_entity_poly.pdbx_seq_one_letter_code
_entity_poly.pdbx_strand_id
1 'polypeptide(L)'
;FALNADPSSSQALRIKAASEFGLGDLTAAQQTTQDLLKLAPDFAQGHLLLSEILRMSGRHMACANALKAALRLLGPRPDILLKLGLALHEAGQVEAAAQCHSLLLAIDNDTLEAAVQRNQIAPAALRKGRSQLDAHLTELHGKWLDDYCGGVTPASMSRIKDIIWPQTRPDFSFADAALQQPQGMIVPGLRPVPVFDAAEFPWSGALEQQLTSIRQEVLRVLPEYEDVRPYIQSGSDSNPEWKKLDGSKSWGSIHLYQYGRPVPEALARFPTLASALKEIPFSRIDGGPSEVFLSILRPATRIPLHFGLSNMAVTVHFPILIPDSCGISVGGITHQWKEGELFFFDDSFIHSAWNMSDKIRIVLIFEVWHPDLTEEECGAIDYCYTNRKKWIDSVEYSDIIAE
;
A
#
# COMPACT_ATOMS: atom_id res chain seq x y z
N PHE A 1 25.36 -36.03 23.04
CA PHE A 1 25.30 -36.43 21.62
C PHE A 1 26.35 -35.76 20.72
N ALA A 2 27.34 -35.01 21.22
CA ALA A 2 28.29 -34.28 20.37
C ALA A 2 29.77 -34.55 20.75
N LEU A 3 30.25 -35.78 20.58
CA LEU A 3 31.67 -36.11 20.84
C LEU A 3 32.39 -36.87 19.70
N ASN A 4 31.78 -37.01 18.52
CA ASN A 4 32.41 -37.67 17.35
C ASN A 4 32.41 -36.82 16.06
N ALA A 5 32.19 -35.51 16.15
CA ALA A 5 32.30 -34.62 14.99
C ALA A 5 33.76 -34.15 14.83
N ASP A 6 34.26 -34.11 13.59
CA ASP A 6 35.54 -33.48 13.26
C ASP A 6 35.56 -32.05 13.85
N PRO A 7 36.50 -31.71 14.76
CA PRO A 7 36.63 -30.38 15.35
C PRO A 7 36.78 -29.26 14.32
N SER A 8 37.20 -29.60 13.10
CA SER A 8 37.39 -28.67 11.98
C SER A 8 36.15 -28.55 11.08
N SER A 9 35.07 -29.29 11.36
CA SER A 9 33.84 -29.21 10.57
C SER A 9 33.13 -27.86 10.74
N SER A 10 32.45 -27.39 9.69
CA SER A 10 31.70 -26.13 9.71
C SER A 10 30.68 -26.08 10.86
N GLN A 11 30.04 -27.21 11.19
CA GLN A 11 29.09 -27.26 12.29
C GLN A 11 29.77 -27.18 13.67
N ALA A 12 30.96 -27.78 13.83
CA ALA A 12 31.73 -27.67 15.07
C ALA A 12 32.22 -26.23 15.29
N LEU A 13 32.75 -25.58 14.24
CA LEU A 13 33.16 -24.19 14.29
C LEU A 13 31.99 -23.24 14.57
N ARG A 14 30.80 -23.51 14.00
CA ARG A 14 29.58 -22.74 14.33
C ARG A 14 29.22 -22.82 15.82
N ILE A 15 29.25 -24.02 16.40
CA ILE A 15 28.93 -24.22 17.83
C ILE A 15 29.98 -23.54 18.72
N LYS A 16 31.26 -23.66 18.38
CA LYS A 16 32.36 -22.99 19.08
C LYS A 16 32.18 -21.47 19.07
N ALA A 17 32.02 -20.88 17.89
CA ALA A 17 31.83 -19.43 17.75
C ALA A 17 30.59 -18.94 18.51
N ALA A 18 29.48 -19.68 18.47
CA ALA A 18 28.28 -19.33 19.22
C ALA A 18 28.49 -19.40 20.74
N SER A 19 29.33 -20.32 21.21
CA SER A 19 29.68 -20.43 22.63
C SER A 19 30.59 -19.28 23.07
N GLU A 20 31.62 -18.95 22.28
CA GLU A 20 32.51 -17.79 22.52
C GLU A 20 31.70 -16.49 22.56
N PHE A 21 30.75 -16.33 21.63
CA PHE A 21 29.83 -15.20 21.60
C PHE A 21 28.93 -15.14 22.85
N GLY A 22 28.37 -16.28 23.26
CA GLY A 22 27.56 -16.38 24.48
C GLY A 22 28.34 -16.09 25.78
N LEU A 23 29.66 -16.28 25.76
CA LEU A 23 30.57 -15.91 26.85
C LEU A 23 31.01 -14.43 26.79
N GLY A 24 30.62 -13.69 25.75
CA GLY A 24 30.99 -12.30 25.55
C GLY A 24 32.38 -12.07 24.94
N ASP A 25 33.09 -13.13 24.53
CA ASP A 25 34.38 -13.02 23.83
C ASP A 25 34.15 -12.73 22.35
N LEU A 26 33.81 -11.48 22.04
CA LEU A 26 33.50 -11.02 20.67
C LEU A 26 34.68 -11.20 19.72
N THR A 27 35.92 -11.08 20.21
CA THR A 27 37.13 -11.21 19.39
C THR A 27 37.35 -12.66 18.98
N ALA A 28 37.30 -13.60 19.93
CA ALA A 28 37.43 -15.03 19.62
C ALA A 28 36.27 -15.50 18.72
N ALA A 29 35.04 -15.10 19.05
CA ALA A 29 33.86 -15.44 18.28
C ALA A 29 33.96 -14.95 16.83
N GLN A 30 34.42 -13.70 16.61
CA GLN A 30 34.62 -13.16 15.27
C GLN A 30 35.65 -13.98 14.49
N GLN A 31 36.80 -14.29 15.11
CA GLN A 31 37.87 -15.06 14.48
C GLN A 31 37.40 -16.47 14.11
N THR A 32 36.78 -17.20 15.05
CA THR A 32 36.25 -18.55 14.80
C THR A 32 35.18 -18.52 13.70
N THR A 33 34.31 -17.49 13.66
CA THR A 33 33.29 -17.35 12.61
C THR A 33 33.91 -17.04 11.24
N GLN A 34 34.98 -16.25 11.19
CA GLN A 34 35.71 -15.99 9.94
C GLN A 34 36.39 -17.26 9.43
N ASP A 35 36.98 -18.08 10.30
CA ASP A 35 37.59 -19.35 9.91
C ASP A 35 36.54 -20.36 9.42
N LEU A 36 35.35 -20.37 10.04
CA LEU A 36 34.18 -21.10 9.53
C LEU A 36 33.84 -20.69 8.09
N LEU A 37 33.74 -19.39 7.82
CA LEU A 37 33.33 -18.88 6.51
C LEU A 37 34.43 -19.00 5.44
N LYS A 38 35.71 -19.11 5.83
CA LYS A 38 36.79 -19.51 4.89
C LYS A 38 36.64 -20.95 4.43
N LEU A 39 36.22 -21.85 5.33
CA LEU A 39 36.01 -23.26 5.02
C LEU A 39 34.70 -23.49 4.24
N ALA A 40 33.64 -22.78 4.60
CA ALA A 40 32.33 -22.88 3.98
C ALA A 40 31.72 -21.49 3.75
N PRO A 41 32.06 -20.82 2.63
CA PRO A 41 31.57 -19.49 2.30
C PRO A 41 30.04 -19.41 2.20
N ASP A 42 29.39 -20.48 1.77
CA ASP A 42 27.93 -20.57 1.59
C ASP A 42 27.19 -20.96 2.88
N PHE A 43 27.87 -20.95 4.03
CA PHE A 43 27.28 -21.32 5.30
C PHE A 43 26.49 -20.14 5.90
N ALA A 44 25.22 -20.02 5.51
CA ALA A 44 24.35 -18.89 5.87
C ALA A 44 24.28 -18.59 7.38
N GLN A 45 24.24 -19.61 8.25
CA GLN A 45 24.23 -19.41 9.70
C GLN A 45 25.54 -18.78 10.22
N GLY A 46 26.66 -18.97 9.51
CA GLY A 46 27.94 -18.34 9.81
C GLY A 46 27.89 -16.83 9.54
N HIS A 47 27.31 -16.42 8.41
CA HIS A 47 27.11 -15.00 8.08
C HIS A 47 26.17 -14.31 9.07
N LEU A 48 25.08 -14.98 9.48
CA LEU A 48 24.17 -14.45 10.50
C LEU A 48 24.87 -14.29 11.86
N LEU A 49 25.65 -15.28 12.29
CA LEU A 49 26.43 -15.18 13.55
C LEU A 49 27.46 -14.05 13.47
N LEU A 50 28.17 -13.93 12.34
CA LEU A 50 29.15 -12.86 12.12
C LEU A 50 28.49 -11.48 12.20
N SER A 51 27.31 -11.32 11.59
CA SER A 51 26.57 -10.05 11.62
C SER A 51 26.24 -9.62 13.06
N GLU A 52 25.86 -10.56 13.91
CA GLU A 52 25.48 -10.27 15.30
C GLU A 52 26.71 -9.88 16.14
N ILE A 53 27.82 -10.58 15.95
CA ILE A 53 29.11 -10.24 16.57
C ILE A 53 29.57 -8.84 16.15
N LEU A 54 29.53 -8.54 14.85
CA LEU A 54 29.91 -7.25 14.30
C LEU A 54 28.99 -6.12 14.78
N ARG A 55 27.69 -6.38 14.90
CA ARG A 55 26.71 -5.45 15.46
C ARG A 55 27.05 -5.08 16.91
N MET A 56 27.31 -6.07 17.76
CA MET A 56 27.71 -5.84 19.14
C MET A 56 29.08 -5.15 19.28
N SER A 57 29.93 -5.29 18.26
CA SER A 57 31.24 -4.65 18.19
C SER A 57 31.20 -3.23 17.59
N GLY A 58 30.01 -2.69 17.27
CA GLY A 58 29.84 -1.36 16.64
C GLY A 58 30.32 -1.27 15.18
N ARG A 59 30.60 -2.41 14.53
CA ARG A 59 31.12 -2.47 13.15
C ARG A 59 29.97 -2.56 12.15
N HIS A 60 29.18 -1.50 12.06
CA HIS A 60 27.88 -1.49 11.37
C HIS A 60 27.95 -1.81 9.85
N MET A 61 28.89 -1.23 9.10
CA MET A 61 29.07 -1.57 7.67
C MET A 61 29.48 -3.04 7.46
N ALA A 62 30.37 -3.56 8.29
CA ALA A 62 30.78 -4.96 8.18
C ALA A 62 29.62 -5.91 8.53
N CYS A 63 28.79 -5.53 9.52
CA CYS A 63 27.55 -6.23 9.84
C CYS A 63 26.59 -6.24 8.64
N ALA A 64 26.37 -5.09 7.99
CA ALA A 64 25.55 -5.00 6.79
C ALA A 64 26.05 -5.92 5.67
N ASN A 65 27.37 -5.98 5.42
CA ASN A 65 27.95 -6.87 4.41
C ASN A 65 27.71 -8.36 4.74
N ALA A 66 27.84 -8.76 6.01
CA ALA A 66 27.52 -10.12 6.44
C ALA A 66 26.02 -10.44 6.25
N LEU A 67 25.12 -9.48 6.52
CA LEU A 67 23.68 -9.64 6.29
C LEU A 67 23.33 -9.73 4.81
N LYS A 68 23.98 -8.94 3.94
CA LYS A 68 23.84 -9.06 2.47
C LYS A 68 24.26 -10.46 1.99
N ALA A 69 25.37 -10.99 2.49
CA ALA A 69 25.79 -12.35 2.17
C ALA A 69 24.77 -13.41 2.63
N ALA A 70 24.19 -13.24 3.83
CA ALA A 70 23.12 -14.11 4.30
C ALA A 70 21.84 -14.03 3.43
N LEU A 71 21.44 -12.82 2.99
CA LEU A 71 20.31 -12.63 2.07
C LEU A 71 20.54 -13.34 0.73
N ARG A 72 21.75 -13.26 0.14
CA ARG A 72 22.06 -13.97 -1.12
C ARG A 72 21.82 -15.48 -1.02
N LEU A 73 22.10 -16.07 0.14
CA LEU A 73 21.96 -17.52 0.37
C LEU A 73 20.54 -17.94 0.76
N LEU A 74 19.80 -17.08 1.46
CA LEU A 74 18.50 -17.43 2.06
C LEU A 74 17.29 -16.78 1.37
N GLY A 75 17.52 -15.85 0.45
CA GLY A 75 16.47 -15.03 -0.16
C GLY A 75 15.96 -13.91 0.75
N PRO A 76 14.92 -13.17 0.31
CA PRO A 76 14.36 -12.04 1.04
C PRO A 76 13.63 -12.52 2.29
N ARG A 77 14.32 -12.49 3.43
CA ARG A 77 13.76 -12.83 4.74
C ARG A 77 13.45 -11.58 5.56
N PRO A 78 12.24 -11.45 6.15
CA PRO A 78 11.86 -10.29 6.95
C PRO A 78 12.86 -9.94 8.05
N ASP A 79 13.34 -10.95 8.79
CA ASP A 79 14.23 -10.75 9.93
C ASP A 79 15.62 -10.24 9.52
N ILE A 80 16.09 -10.65 8.33
CA ILE A 80 17.39 -10.25 7.80
C ILE A 80 17.30 -8.86 7.16
N LEU A 81 16.24 -8.56 6.40
CA LEU A 81 15.99 -7.23 5.84
C LEU A 81 15.90 -6.16 6.93
N LEU A 82 15.15 -6.44 8.00
CA LEU A 82 15.05 -5.52 9.14
C LEU A 82 16.42 -5.28 9.80
N LYS A 83 17.19 -6.34 10.06
CA LYS A 83 18.54 -6.21 10.64
C LYS A 83 19.49 -5.45 9.71
N LEU A 84 19.39 -5.68 8.40
CA LEU A 84 20.22 -5.00 7.40
C LEU A 84 19.89 -3.51 7.35
N GLY A 85 18.61 -3.14 7.29
CA GLY A 85 18.19 -1.74 7.33
C GLY A 85 18.66 -1.03 8.59
N LEU A 86 18.52 -1.67 9.77
CA LEU A 86 19.02 -1.12 11.03
C LEU A 86 20.55 -0.95 11.02
N ALA A 87 21.31 -1.93 10.52
CA ALA A 87 22.77 -1.86 10.45
C ALA A 87 23.25 -0.77 9.47
N LEU A 88 22.60 -0.64 8.31
CA LEU A 88 22.90 0.41 7.32
C LEU A 88 22.63 1.80 7.88
N HIS A 89 21.54 1.96 8.63
CA HIS A 89 21.23 3.25 9.27
C HIS A 89 22.28 3.63 10.32
N GLU A 90 22.69 2.71 11.20
CA GLU A 90 23.77 2.98 12.18
C GLU A 90 25.12 3.23 11.51
N ALA A 91 25.29 2.79 10.26
CA ALA A 91 26.46 3.09 9.44
C ALA A 91 26.37 4.40 8.63
N GLY A 92 25.26 5.14 8.74
CA GLY A 92 25.02 6.38 7.99
C GLY A 92 24.51 6.20 6.55
N GLN A 93 24.22 4.96 6.12
CA GLN A 93 23.66 4.65 4.81
C GLN A 93 22.12 4.72 4.84
N VAL A 94 21.60 5.94 5.04
CA VAL A 94 20.18 6.18 5.34
C VAL A 94 19.24 5.74 4.21
N GLU A 95 19.58 6.05 2.96
CA GLU A 95 18.76 5.67 1.80
C GLU A 95 18.71 4.14 1.62
N ALA A 96 19.86 3.47 1.67
CA ALA A 96 19.93 2.01 1.59
C ALA A 96 19.18 1.33 2.76
N ALA A 97 19.20 1.95 3.94
CA ALA A 97 18.40 1.50 5.07
C ALA A 97 16.89 1.61 4.80
N ALA A 98 16.44 2.75 4.28
CA ALA A 98 15.05 2.97 3.91
C ALA A 98 14.58 1.99 2.82
N GLN A 99 15.42 1.71 1.82
CA GLN A 99 15.13 0.69 0.80
C GLN A 99 14.88 -0.69 1.43
N CYS A 100 15.71 -1.12 2.40
CA CYS A 100 15.49 -2.38 3.12
C CYS A 100 14.16 -2.39 3.88
N HIS A 101 13.80 -1.29 4.55
CA HIS A 101 12.53 -1.18 5.26
C HIS A 101 11.32 -1.10 4.32
N SER A 102 11.47 -0.51 3.12
CA SER A 102 10.44 -0.49 2.08
C SER A 102 10.15 -1.89 1.56
N LEU A 103 11.20 -2.68 1.26
CA LEU A 103 11.04 -4.09 0.89
C LEU A 103 10.37 -4.90 2.00
N LEU A 104 10.67 -4.59 3.28
CA LEU A 104 10.02 -5.23 4.42
C LEU A 104 8.50 -4.96 4.45
N LEU A 105 8.05 -3.75 4.09
CA LEU A 105 6.62 -3.42 4.00
C LEU A 105 5.92 -4.09 2.81
N ALA A 106 6.66 -4.47 1.77
CA ALA A 106 6.12 -5.19 0.62
C ALA A 106 5.91 -6.69 0.91
N ILE A 107 6.44 -7.21 2.02
CA ILE A 107 6.18 -8.59 2.45
C ILE A 107 4.75 -8.69 3.00
N ASP A 108 4.07 -9.79 2.69
CA ASP A 108 2.72 -10.06 3.18
C ASP A 108 2.63 -10.03 4.71
N ASN A 109 1.52 -9.50 5.21
CA ASN A 109 1.35 -9.24 6.64
C ASN A 109 1.35 -10.54 7.47
N ASP A 110 0.83 -11.65 6.93
CA ASP A 110 0.84 -12.96 7.59
C ASP A 110 2.27 -13.47 7.84
N THR A 111 3.16 -13.31 6.86
CA THR A 111 4.58 -13.65 6.99
C THR A 111 5.29 -12.77 8.03
N LEU A 112 5.01 -11.47 8.04
CA LEU A 112 5.55 -10.55 9.04
C LEU A 112 5.07 -10.89 10.45
N GLU A 113 3.76 -11.13 10.62
CA GLU A 113 3.17 -11.53 11.90
C GLU A 113 3.73 -12.86 12.39
N ALA A 114 3.88 -13.86 11.51
CA ALA A 114 4.50 -15.13 11.84
C ALA A 114 5.95 -14.96 12.30
N ALA A 115 6.72 -14.06 11.68
CA ALA A 115 8.09 -13.76 12.09
C ALA A 115 8.15 -13.10 13.48
N VAL A 116 7.20 -12.22 13.80
CA VAL A 116 7.05 -11.61 15.13
C VAL A 116 6.65 -12.66 16.18
N GLN A 117 5.64 -13.48 15.90
CA GLN A 117 5.15 -14.53 16.81
C GLN A 117 6.23 -15.58 17.13
N ARG A 118 7.11 -15.89 16.16
CA ARG A 118 8.26 -16.79 16.34
C ARG A 118 9.46 -16.12 17.01
N ASN A 119 9.33 -14.88 17.49
CA ASN A 119 10.41 -14.07 18.09
C ASN A 119 11.63 -13.88 17.17
N GLN A 120 11.44 -13.92 15.85
CA GLN A 120 12.51 -13.64 14.88
C GLN A 120 12.70 -12.13 14.69
N ILE A 121 11.61 -11.37 14.84
CA ILE A 121 11.58 -9.91 14.80
C ILE A 121 11.03 -9.39 16.13
N ALA A 122 11.78 -8.50 16.78
CA ALA A 122 11.27 -7.78 17.95
C ALA A 122 10.31 -6.66 17.51
N PRO A 123 9.12 -6.51 18.13
CA PRO A 123 8.18 -5.43 17.78
C PRO A 123 8.79 -4.03 17.86
N ALA A 124 9.68 -3.80 18.83
CA ALA A 124 10.39 -2.52 18.96
C ALA A 124 11.35 -2.25 17.79
N ALA A 125 12.02 -3.29 17.27
CA ALA A 125 12.91 -3.17 16.11
C ALA A 125 12.09 -2.86 14.84
N LEU A 126 10.95 -3.53 14.66
CA LEU A 126 10.04 -3.25 13.55
C LEU A 126 9.51 -1.80 13.59
N ARG A 127 9.10 -1.30 14.77
CA ARG A 127 8.71 0.11 14.94
C ARG A 127 9.86 1.06 14.62
N LYS A 128 11.09 0.76 15.05
CA LYS A 128 12.28 1.56 14.70
C LYS A 128 12.51 1.59 13.19
N GLY A 129 12.41 0.46 12.50
CA GLY A 129 12.54 0.38 11.05
C GLY A 129 11.48 1.20 10.31
N ARG A 130 10.21 1.08 10.73
CA ARG A 130 9.10 1.91 10.18
C ARG A 130 9.34 3.40 10.38
N SER A 131 9.77 3.81 11.57
CA SER A 131 10.11 5.21 11.86
C SER A 131 11.29 5.74 11.03
N GLN A 132 12.30 4.91 10.75
CA GLN A 132 13.40 5.29 9.86
C GLN A 132 12.95 5.45 8.42
N LEU A 133 12.09 4.55 7.93
CA LEU A 133 11.49 4.67 6.61
C LEU A 133 10.61 5.92 6.50
N ASP A 134 9.79 6.18 7.51
CA ASP A 134 8.94 7.36 7.58
C ASP A 134 9.75 8.65 7.49
N ALA A 135 10.78 8.79 8.33
CA ALA A 135 11.64 9.96 8.33
C ALA A 135 12.28 10.21 6.96
N HIS A 136 12.78 9.16 6.30
CA HIS A 136 13.35 9.27 4.96
C HIS A 136 12.31 9.67 3.92
N LEU A 137 11.13 9.05 3.93
CA LEU A 137 10.07 9.37 2.99
C LEU A 137 9.46 10.76 3.23
N THR A 138 9.42 11.24 4.47
CA THR A 138 9.04 12.63 4.81
C THR A 138 10.07 13.61 4.26
N GLU A 139 11.37 13.30 4.36
CA GLU A 139 12.42 14.13 3.76
C GLU A 139 12.28 14.20 2.24
N LEU A 140 12.08 13.06 1.58
CA LEU A 140 11.86 13.02 0.13
C LEU A 140 10.59 13.75 -0.29
N HIS A 141 9.50 13.58 0.46
CA HIS A 141 8.23 14.31 0.22
C HIS A 141 8.44 15.82 0.28
N GLY A 142 9.18 16.32 1.27
CA GLY A 142 9.55 17.73 1.35
C GLY A 142 10.33 18.21 0.14
N LYS A 143 11.31 17.42 -0.33
CA LYS A 143 12.10 17.75 -1.54
C LYS A 143 11.25 17.78 -2.80
N TRP A 144 10.37 16.80 -3.00
CA TRP A 144 9.47 16.79 -4.16
C TRP A 144 8.49 17.96 -4.14
N LEU A 145 8.01 18.35 -2.96
CA LEU A 145 7.14 19.50 -2.83
C LEU A 145 7.89 20.81 -3.12
N ASP A 146 9.10 20.96 -2.60
CA ASP A 146 9.98 22.09 -2.91
C ASP A 146 10.26 22.17 -4.42
N ASP A 147 10.60 21.05 -5.06
CA ASP A 147 10.81 20.97 -6.51
C ASP A 147 9.56 21.39 -7.30
N TYR A 148 8.37 20.90 -6.91
CA TYR A 148 7.10 21.28 -7.53
C TYR A 148 6.82 22.79 -7.41
N CYS A 149 7.12 23.38 -6.25
CA CYS A 149 6.95 24.80 -5.97
C CYS A 149 8.07 25.70 -6.54
N GLY A 150 9.06 25.15 -7.27
CA GLY A 150 10.17 25.92 -7.83
C GLY A 150 11.26 26.29 -6.82
N GLY A 151 11.36 25.55 -5.72
CA GLY A 151 12.51 25.51 -4.81
C GLY A 151 12.17 25.60 -3.32
N VAL A 152 11.13 26.35 -2.94
CA VAL A 152 10.71 26.46 -1.53
C VAL A 152 9.20 26.40 -1.44
N THR A 153 8.70 25.46 -0.63
CA THR A 153 7.28 25.29 -0.33
C THR A 153 6.71 26.55 0.33
N PRO A 154 5.68 27.21 -0.26
CA PRO A 154 5.02 28.36 0.34
C PRO A 154 4.13 27.96 1.52
N ALA A 155 3.81 28.91 2.40
CA ALA A 155 2.97 28.66 3.57
C ALA A 155 1.55 28.17 3.22
N SER A 156 1.05 28.54 2.03
CA SER A 156 -0.23 28.04 1.50
C SER A 156 -0.25 26.51 1.31
N MET A 157 0.92 25.89 1.11
CA MET A 157 1.08 24.45 0.90
C MET A 157 1.41 23.67 2.18
N SER A 158 1.28 24.30 3.35
CA SER A 158 1.61 23.68 4.64
C SER A 158 0.90 22.33 4.85
N ARG A 159 -0.38 22.22 4.50
CA ARG A 159 -1.10 20.94 4.63
C ARG A 159 -0.56 19.84 3.72
N ILE A 160 -0.02 20.19 2.55
CA ILE A 160 0.57 19.21 1.62
C ILE A 160 1.91 18.74 2.14
N LYS A 161 2.70 19.64 2.72
CA LYS A 161 3.93 19.29 3.44
C LYS A 161 3.66 18.33 4.61
N ASP A 162 2.54 18.53 5.30
CA ASP A 162 2.15 17.78 6.49
C ASP A 162 1.31 16.52 6.19
N ILE A 163 1.24 16.08 4.93
CA ILE A 163 0.57 14.82 4.55
C ILE A 163 1.10 13.66 5.39
N ILE A 164 0.17 12.82 5.82
CA ILE A 164 0.44 11.71 6.73
C ILE A 164 0.31 10.40 5.97
N TRP A 165 1.28 9.50 6.18
CA TRP A 165 1.26 8.12 5.70
C TRP A 165 1.22 7.16 6.90
N PRO A 166 0.03 6.78 7.40
CA PRO A 166 -0.13 5.93 8.59
C PRO A 166 0.65 4.61 8.53
N GLN A 167 0.87 4.07 7.34
CA GLN A 167 1.59 2.80 7.11
C GLN A 167 3.04 2.86 7.61
N THR A 168 3.66 4.05 7.53
CA THR A 168 5.02 4.29 7.99
C THR A 168 5.08 4.96 9.36
N ARG A 169 3.98 5.51 9.88
CA ARG A 169 3.89 6.24 11.16
C ARG A 169 3.37 5.39 12.32
N PRO A 170 4.23 4.71 13.09
CA PRO A 170 3.80 3.80 14.16
C PRO A 170 3.14 4.50 15.36
N ASP A 171 3.30 5.82 15.49
CA ASP A 171 2.77 6.67 16.55
C ASP A 171 1.49 7.43 16.16
N PHE A 172 1.05 7.31 14.89
CA PHE A 172 -0.13 7.98 14.41
C PHE A 172 -1.42 7.29 14.89
N SER A 173 -2.40 8.11 15.27
CA SER A 173 -3.75 7.67 15.61
C SER A 173 -4.79 8.51 14.87
N PHE A 174 -5.80 7.87 14.28
CA PHE A 174 -6.94 8.56 13.68
C PHE A 174 -7.77 9.29 14.74
N ALA A 175 -8.30 10.46 14.38
CA ALA A 175 -9.10 11.28 15.29
C ALA A 175 -10.40 10.57 15.72
N ASP A 176 -11.08 9.89 14.79
CA ASP A 176 -12.20 9.00 15.06
C ASP A 176 -11.97 7.66 14.34
N ALA A 177 -11.15 6.81 14.96
CA ALA A 177 -10.87 5.50 14.42
C ALA A 177 -12.14 4.64 14.25
N ALA A 178 -13.24 4.89 14.96
CA ALA A 178 -14.45 4.09 14.74
C ALA A 178 -15.12 4.41 13.39
N LEU A 179 -14.97 5.65 12.91
CA LEU A 179 -15.69 6.13 11.72
C LEU A 179 -14.80 6.39 10.51
N GLN A 180 -13.52 6.74 10.66
CA GLN A 180 -12.66 7.12 9.53
C GLN A 180 -11.23 6.60 9.71
N GLN A 181 -10.79 5.71 8.82
CA GLN A 181 -9.46 5.10 8.84
C GLN A 181 -8.95 4.80 7.41
N PRO A 182 -8.58 5.82 6.63
CA PRO A 182 -8.00 5.61 5.30
C PRO A 182 -6.78 4.69 5.38
N GLN A 183 -6.70 3.75 4.42
CA GLN A 183 -5.64 2.75 4.32
C GLN A 183 -4.39 3.25 3.59
N GLY A 184 -4.42 4.47 3.05
CA GLY A 184 -3.37 5.18 2.31
C GLY A 184 -3.03 6.52 2.96
N MET A 185 -2.91 7.59 2.17
CA MET A 185 -2.49 8.91 2.69
C MET A 185 -3.62 9.67 3.39
N ILE A 186 -3.25 10.65 4.21
CA ILE A 186 -4.17 11.61 4.82
C ILE A 186 -3.67 13.02 4.57
N VAL A 187 -4.53 13.86 4.00
CA VAL A 187 -4.30 15.29 3.88
C VAL A 187 -4.95 16.01 5.07
N PRO A 188 -4.17 16.66 5.94
CA PRO A 188 -4.70 17.35 7.10
C PRO A 188 -5.53 18.59 6.70
N GLY A 189 -6.50 18.94 7.55
CA GLY A 189 -7.30 20.16 7.39
C GLY A 189 -8.39 20.10 6.31
N LEU A 190 -8.63 18.94 5.69
CA LEU A 190 -9.84 18.69 4.92
C LEU A 190 -11.02 18.41 5.86
N ARG A 191 -12.21 18.88 5.47
CA ARG A 191 -13.44 18.73 6.25
C ARG A 191 -13.90 17.26 6.24
N PRO A 192 -13.99 16.60 7.41
CA PRO A 192 -14.27 15.16 7.47
C PRO A 192 -15.78 14.93 7.45
N VAL A 193 -16.40 14.94 6.26
CA VAL A 193 -17.84 14.67 6.09
C VAL A 193 -18.06 13.37 5.31
N PRO A 194 -18.94 12.46 5.78
CA PRO A 194 -19.14 11.17 5.13
C PRO A 194 -19.88 11.29 3.80
N VAL A 195 -20.77 12.30 3.64
CA VAL A 195 -21.59 12.50 2.43
C VAL A 195 -21.61 13.99 2.10
N PHE A 196 -21.46 14.32 0.82
CA PHE A 196 -21.43 15.69 0.30
C PHE A 196 -22.72 16.07 -0.41
N ASP A 197 -22.99 17.37 -0.51
CA ASP A 197 -24.10 17.88 -1.32
C ASP A 197 -23.71 17.89 -2.80
N ALA A 198 -24.58 17.38 -3.68
CA ALA A 198 -24.36 17.39 -5.12
C ALA A 198 -24.18 18.82 -5.69
N ALA A 199 -24.70 19.84 -5.01
CA ALA A 199 -24.52 21.25 -5.37
C ALA A 199 -23.04 21.70 -5.32
N GLU A 200 -22.18 21.02 -4.57
CA GLU A 200 -20.73 21.27 -4.54
C GLU A 200 -20.03 20.80 -5.83
N PHE A 201 -20.72 20.00 -6.68
CA PHE A 201 -20.18 19.40 -7.89
C PHE A 201 -21.01 19.80 -9.14
N PRO A 202 -20.89 21.04 -9.65
CA PRO A 202 -21.77 21.56 -10.71
C PRO A 202 -21.62 20.84 -12.06
N TRP A 203 -20.53 20.10 -12.28
CA TRP A 203 -20.32 19.28 -13.49
C TRP A 203 -21.23 18.03 -13.53
N SER A 204 -21.78 17.61 -12.39
CA SER A 204 -22.58 16.39 -12.20
C SER A 204 -23.71 16.26 -13.22
N GLY A 205 -24.52 17.32 -13.39
CA GLY A 205 -25.69 17.30 -14.27
C GLY A 205 -25.39 16.97 -15.74
N ALA A 206 -24.20 17.30 -16.25
CA ALA A 206 -23.80 16.96 -17.62
C ALA A 206 -23.57 15.46 -17.81
N LEU A 207 -23.13 14.75 -16.77
CA LEU A 207 -22.99 13.30 -16.78
C LEU A 207 -24.35 12.60 -16.59
N GLU A 208 -25.18 13.11 -15.68
CA GLU A 208 -26.52 12.55 -15.40
C GLU A 208 -27.42 12.54 -16.64
N GLN A 209 -27.34 13.59 -17.48
CA GLN A 209 -28.05 13.67 -18.76
C GLN A 209 -27.66 12.58 -19.75
N GLN A 210 -26.50 11.93 -19.57
CA GLN A 210 -26.00 10.85 -20.43
C GLN A 210 -26.41 9.45 -19.94
N LEU A 211 -27.18 9.34 -18.85
CA LEU A 211 -27.59 8.05 -18.28
C LEU A 211 -28.17 7.09 -19.32
N THR A 212 -29.10 7.56 -20.15
CA THR A 212 -29.81 6.71 -21.11
C THR A 212 -28.85 6.07 -22.10
N SER A 213 -27.93 6.85 -22.68
CA SER A 213 -26.98 6.34 -23.68
C SER A 213 -25.91 5.44 -23.03
N ILE A 214 -25.38 5.83 -21.87
CA ILE A 214 -24.42 5.03 -21.10
C ILE A 214 -25.03 3.69 -20.70
N ARG A 215 -26.26 3.69 -20.16
CA ARG A 215 -26.95 2.46 -19.76
C ARG A 215 -27.16 1.50 -20.94
N GLN A 216 -27.61 2.02 -22.08
CA GLN A 216 -27.79 1.21 -23.29
C GLN A 216 -26.48 0.59 -23.75
N GLU A 217 -25.39 1.35 -23.73
CA GLU A 217 -24.05 0.84 -24.05
C GLU A 217 -23.60 -0.25 -23.07
N VAL A 218 -23.71 0.02 -21.76
CA VAL A 218 -23.30 -0.92 -20.71
C VAL A 218 -24.07 -2.24 -20.81
N LEU A 219 -25.39 -2.20 -20.92
CA LEU A 219 -26.22 -3.41 -20.98
C LEU A 219 -26.02 -4.20 -22.28
N ARG A 220 -25.62 -3.54 -23.37
CA ARG A 220 -25.27 -4.21 -24.63
C ARG A 220 -23.93 -4.93 -24.55
N VAL A 221 -22.92 -4.28 -23.95
CA VAL A 221 -21.53 -4.79 -23.93
C VAL A 221 -21.30 -5.81 -22.82
N LEU A 222 -21.90 -5.61 -21.65
CA LEU A 222 -21.62 -6.40 -20.45
C LEU A 222 -21.79 -7.93 -20.63
N PRO A 223 -22.83 -8.46 -21.32
CA PRO A 223 -22.98 -9.91 -21.51
C PRO A 223 -21.82 -10.57 -22.29
N GLU A 224 -21.13 -9.79 -23.12
CA GLU A 224 -20.03 -10.25 -23.98
C GLU A 224 -18.64 -9.95 -23.38
N TYR A 225 -18.58 -9.31 -22.20
CA TYR A 225 -17.33 -8.87 -21.59
C TYR A 225 -16.73 -9.98 -20.73
N GLU A 226 -15.70 -10.66 -21.24
CA GLU A 226 -15.07 -11.81 -20.57
C GLU A 226 -14.20 -11.41 -19.36
N ASP A 227 -13.64 -10.20 -19.35
CA ASP A 227 -12.67 -9.72 -18.34
C ASP A 227 -13.32 -9.04 -17.12
N VAL A 228 -14.44 -9.59 -16.64
CA VAL A 228 -15.01 -9.20 -15.35
C VAL A 228 -14.17 -9.84 -14.25
N ARG A 229 -13.30 -9.04 -13.63
CA ARG A 229 -12.39 -9.48 -12.56
C ARG A 229 -13.05 -9.34 -11.19
N PRO A 230 -12.72 -10.21 -10.22
CA PRO A 230 -12.97 -9.91 -8.81
C PRO A 230 -12.27 -8.59 -8.46
N TYR A 231 -12.98 -7.66 -7.82
CA TYR A 231 -12.38 -6.38 -7.40
C TYR A 231 -11.26 -6.59 -6.37
N ILE A 232 -11.40 -7.59 -5.50
CA ILE A 232 -10.35 -7.98 -4.56
C ILE A 232 -9.36 -8.88 -5.30
N GLN A 233 -8.17 -8.34 -5.60
CA GLN A 233 -7.02 -9.16 -5.95
C GLN A 233 -6.33 -9.59 -4.66
N SER A 234 -6.30 -10.91 -4.44
CA SER A 234 -5.71 -11.64 -3.33
C SER A 234 -4.51 -10.94 -2.69
N GLY A 235 -4.68 -10.53 -1.42
CA GLY A 235 -3.64 -9.92 -0.59
C GLY A 235 -4.14 -9.20 0.66
N SER A 236 -5.44 -8.93 0.82
CA SER A 236 -5.97 -8.19 1.98
C SER A 236 -6.91 -9.02 2.86
N ASP A 237 -6.58 -9.00 4.14
CA ASP A 237 -7.40 -9.35 5.30
C ASP A 237 -7.74 -10.83 5.55
N SER A 238 -7.31 -11.30 6.71
CA SER A 238 -7.72 -12.55 7.35
C SER A 238 -9.21 -12.62 7.73
N ASN A 239 -10.01 -11.61 7.37
CA ASN A 239 -11.44 -11.53 7.66
C ASN A 239 -12.24 -12.59 6.86
N PRO A 240 -13.00 -13.48 7.53
CA PRO A 240 -13.82 -14.49 6.88
C PRO A 240 -14.85 -13.96 5.88
N GLU A 241 -15.30 -12.71 6.03
CA GLU A 241 -16.26 -12.10 5.10
C GLU A 241 -15.61 -11.73 3.77
N TRP A 242 -14.37 -11.25 3.78
CA TRP A 242 -13.60 -10.99 2.56
C TRP A 242 -13.27 -12.28 1.81
N LYS A 243 -12.95 -13.36 2.52
CA LYS A 243 -12.73 -14.69 1.91
C LYS A 243 -13.93 -15.25 1.14
N LYS A 244 -15.16 -14.80 1.42
CA LYS A 244 -16.36 -15.19 0.66
C LYS A 244 -16.47 -14.45 -0.68
N LEU A 245 -15.84 -13.28 -0.79
CA LEU A 245 -15.80 -12.45 -2.00
C LEU A 245 -14.49 -12.64 -2.77
N ASP A 246 -13.42 -13.09 -2.10
CA ASP A 246 -12.13 -13.43 -2.69
C ASP A 246 -12.30 -14.48 -3.81
N GLY A 247 -11.83 -14.15 -5.01
CA GLY A 247 -11.99 -14.98 -6.22
C GLY A 247 -13.43 -15.14 -6.74
N SER A 248 -14.43 -14.53 -6.09
CA SER A 248 -15.85 -14.66 -6.46
C SER A 248 -16.26 -13.61 -7.48
N LYS A 249 -16.82 -14.03 -8.63
CA LYS A 249 -17.49 -13.13 -9.60
C LYS A 249 -18.80 -12.52 -9.08
N SER A 250 -19.09 -12.64 -7.78
CA SER A 250 -20.26 -12.02 -7.13
C SER A 250 -20.10 -10.51 -7.00
N TRP A 251 -18.85 -10.04 -6.95
CA TRP A 251 -18.49 -8.64 -7.12
C TRP A 251 -17.49 -8.52 -8.27
N GLY A 252 -17.99 -8.13 -9.44
CA GLY A 252 -17.19 -7.94 -10.64
C GLY A 252 -16.85 -6.47 -10.86
N SER A 253 -15.65 -6.18 -11.37
CA SER A 253 -15.26 -4.86 -11.85
C SER A 253 -14.83 -4.89 -13.32
N ILE A 254 -15.14 -3.83 -14.04
CA ILE A 254 -14.56 -3.51 -15.36
C ILE A 254 -13.88 -2.15 -15.24
N HIS A 255 -12.55 -2.13 -15.20
CA HIS A 255 -11.78 -0.89 -15.06
C HIS A 255 -11.60 -0.21 -16.42
N LEU A 256 -11.89 1.09 -16.45
CA LEU A 256 -11.57 2.01 -17.55
C LEU A 256 -10.25 2.73 -17.27
N TYR A 257 -10.00 3.00 -16.00
CA TYR A 257 -8.73 3.48 -15.46
C TYR A 257 -8.41 2.72 -14.18
N GLN A 258 -7.14 2.34 -14.01
CA GLN A 258 -6.64 1.66 -12.83
C GLN A 258 -5.24 2.17 -12.50
N TYR A 259 -5.04 2.62 -11.25
CA TYR A 259 -3.77 3.15 -10.77
C TYR A 259 -3.19 4.28 -11.64
N GLY A 260 -4.03 5.21 -12.09
CA GLY A 260 -3.60 6.31 -12.97
C GLY A 260 -3.42 5.92 -14.43
N ARG A 261 -3.57 4.64 -14.79
CA ARG A 261 -3.37 4.14 -16.16
C ARG A 261 -4.70 3.86 -16.85
N PRO A 262 -4.88 4.26 -18.12
CA PRO A 262 -6.04 3.86 -18.90
C PRO A 262 -6.00 2.36 -19.19
N VAL A 263 -7.17 1.74 -19.33
CA VAL A 263 -7.36 0.37 -19.83
C VAL A 263 -7.89 0.48 -21.27
N PRO A 264 -7.02 0.45 -22.29
CA PRO A 264 -7.40 0.78 -23.67
C PRO A 264 -8.50 -0.13 -24.22
N GLU A 265 -8.48 -1.42 -23.88
CA GLU A 265 -9.47 -2.40 -24.31
C GLU A 265 -10.86 -2.06 -23.77
N ALA A 266 -10.95 -1.67 -22.49
CA ALA A 266 -12.21 -1.25 -21.88
C ALA A 266 -12.71 0.07 -22.50
N LEU A 267 -11.85 1.08 -22.61
CA LEU A 267 -12.21 2.37 -23.21
C LEU A 267 -12.70 2.22 -24.65
N ALA A 268 -12.11 1.32 -25.44
CA ALA A 268 -12.55 1.02 -26.80
C ALA A 268 -13.91 0.29 -26.85
N ARG A 269 -14.26 -0.48 -25.82
CA ARG A 269 -15.54 -1.20 -25.72
C ARG A 269 -16.69 -0.34 -25.21
N PHE A 270 -16.38 0.71 -24.45
CA PHE A 270 -17.36 1.67 -23.91
C PHE A 270 -17.11 3.10 -24.42
N PRO A 271 -17.19 3.38 -25.74
CA PRO A 271 -16.85 4.69 -26.30
C PRO A 271 -17.78 5.82 -25.84
N THR A 272 -19.05 5.55 -25.58
CA THR A 272 -20.01 6.55 -25.08
C THR A 272 -19.64 6.95 -23.66
N LEU A 273 -19.43 5.96 -22.79
CA LEU A 273 -18.96 6.20 -21.43
C LEU A 273 -17.59 6.89 -21.41
N ALA A 274 -16.64 6.44 -22.23
CA ALA A 274 -15.32 7.08 -22.36
C ALA A 274 -15.43 8.54 -22.79
N SER A 275 -16.38 8.89 -23.66
CA SER A 275 -16.63 10.28 -24.04
C SER A 275 -17.23 11.10 -22.90
N ALA A 276 -18.14 10.51 -22.11
CA ALA A 276 -18.78 11.18 -20.97
C ALA A 276 -17.78 11.55 -19.86
N LEU A 277 -16.70 10.79 -19.75
CA LEU A 277 -15.69 10.94 -18.70
C LEU A 277 -14.67 12.07 -18.95
N LYS A 278 -14.61 12.64 -20.16
CA LYS A 278 -13.55 13.60 -20.54
C LYS A 278 -13.52 14.88 -19.71
N GLU A 279 -14.68 15.35 -19.28
CA GLU A 279 -14.84 16.63 -18.59
C GLU A 279 -14.89 16.48 -17.06
N ILE A 280 -14.67 15.27 -16.55
CA ILE A 280 -14.75 14.99 -15.11
C ILE A 280 -13.44 15.44 -14.43
N PRO A 281 -13.51 16.22 -13.34
CA PRO A 281 -12.33 16.67 -12.59
C PRO A 281 -11.82 15.55 -11.66
N PHE A 282 -11.36 14.45 -12.24
CA PHE A 282 -10.88 13.30 -11.48
C PHE A 282 -9.78 13.66 -10.49
N SER A 283 -9.79 13.00 -9.34
CA SER A 283 -8.56 12.86 -8.56
C SER A 283 -7.56 12.07 -9.39
N ARG A 284 -6.30 12.49 -9.35
CA ARG A 284 -5.25 11.92 -10.19
C ARG A 284 -4.14 11.34 -9.36
N ILE A 285 -3.59 10.26 -9.89
CA ILE A 285 -2.30 9.72 -9.49
C ILE A 285 -1.53 9.36 -10.75
N ASP A 286 -0.23 9.66 -10.78
CA ASP A 286 0.63 9.43 -11.95
C ASP A 286 0.07 10.08 -13.23
N GLY A 287 -0.52 11.27 -13.07
CA GLY A 287 -1.04 12.10 -14.15
C GLY A 287 -2.38 11.66 -14.77
N GLY A 288 -2.97 10.54 -14.30
CA GLY A 288 -4.25 10.03 -14.80
C GLY A 288 -5.28 9.80 -13.68
N PRO A 289 -6.57 9.56 -14.02
CA PRO A 289 -7.60 9.23 -13.05
C PRO A 289 -7.17 8.05 -12.16
N SER A 290 -7.28 8.20 -10.84
CA SER A 290 -6.88 7.19 -9.86
C SER A 290 -7.55 5.85 -10.13
N GLU A 291 -8.88 5.86 -10.17
CA GLU A 291 -9.70 4.70 -10.49
C GLU A 291 -10.99 5.13 -11.17
N VAL A 292 -11.38 4.41 -12.22
CA VAL A 292 -12.69 4.54 -12.87
C VAL A 292 -13.14 3.17 -13.33
N PHE A 293 -14.26 2.66 -12.80
CA PHE A 293 -14.70 1.30 -13.10
C PHE A 293 -16.20 1.10 -12.97
N LEU A 294 -16.74 0.15 -13.73
CA LEU A 294 -18.10 -0.36 -13.55
C LEU A 294 -18.08 -1.42 -12.46
N SER A 295 -18.77 -1.17 -11.35
CA SER A 295 -18.97 -2.08 -10.23
C SER A 295 -20.28 -2.86 -10.41
N ILE A 296 -20.16 -4.17 -10.61
CA ILE A 296 -21.27 -5.08 -10.86
C ILE A 296 -21.44 -5.99 -9.64
N LEU A 297 -22.54 -5.82 -8.92
CA LEU A 297 -22.85 -6.60 -7.73
C LEU A 297 -23.99 -7.57 -8.02
N ARG A 298 -23.75 -8.87 -7.82
CA ARG A 298 -24.74 -9.92 -8.04
C ARG A 298 -25.86 -9.90 -6.98
N PRO A 299 -27.00 -10.56 -7.25
CA PRO A 299 -28.06 -10.80 -6.28
C PRO A 299 -27.55 -11.31 -4.93
N ALA A 300 -28.27 -11.00 -3.86
CA ALA A 300 -28.00 -11.47 -2.49
C ALA A 300 -26.53 -11.29 -2.02
N THR A 301 -25.88 -10.19 -2.42
CA THR A 301 -24.46 -9.94 -2.11
C THR A 301 -24.31 -8.67 -1.26
N ARG A 302 -23.46 -8.74 -0.23
CA ARG A 302 -23.04 -7.61 0.60
C ARG A 302 -21.53 -7.48 0.58
N ILE A 303 -21.05 -6.26 0.35
CA ILE A 303 -19.65 -5.88 0.50
C ILE A 303 -19.45 -5.56 2.00
N PRO A 304 -18.47 -6.18 2.68
CA PRO A 304 -18.18 -5.93 4.10
C PRO A 304 -17.88 -4.46 4.40
N LEU A 305 -17.89 -4.13 5.70
CA LEU A 305 -17.44 -2.82 6.14
C LEU A 305 -15.95 -2.65 5.86
N HIS A 306 -15.59 -1.53 5.23
CA HIS A 306 -14.22 -1.21 4.86
C HIS A 306 -13.99 0.29 4.78
N PHE A 307 -12.73 0.66 4.54
CA PHE A 307 -12.29 2.04 4.38
C PHE A 307 -11.53 2.18 3.06
N GLY A 308 -11.63 3.36 2.46
CA GLY A 308 -10.91 3.77 1.26
C GLY A 308 -9.44 4.07 1.50
N LEU A 309 -8.77 4.57 0.46
CA LEU A 309 -7.34 4.83 0.51
C LEU A 309 -7.00 6.20 1.09
N SER A 310 -7.78 7.24 0.84
CA SER A 310 -7.38 8.60 1.19
C SER A 310 -8.56 9.53 1.33
N ASN A 311 -8.45 10.51 2.24
CA ASN A 311 -9.44 11.60 2.36
C ASN A 311 -9.21 12.73 1.32
N MET A 312 -8.21 12.59 0.44
CA MET A 312 -7.92 13.59 -0.61
C MET A 312 -8.97 13.61 -1.73
N ALA A 313 -9.77 12.56 -1.81
CA ALA A 313 -10.71 12.35 -2.90
C ALA A 313 -12.13 12.12 -2.35
N VAL A 314 -13.11 12.45 -3.18
CA VAL A 314 -14.51 12.12 -2.97
C VAL A 314 -14.86 11.01 -3.95
N THR A 315 -15.33 9.89 -3.44
CA THR A 315 -15.83 8.78 -4.24
C THR A 315 -17.22 9.12 -4.75
N VAL A 316 -17.38 8.93 -6.05
CA VAL A 316 -18.60 9.24 -6.78
C VAL A 316 -19.20 7.97 -7.33
N HIS A 317 -20.45 7.71 -6.97
CA HIS A 317 -21.25 6.64 -7.54
C HIS A 317 -22.24 7.23 -8.53
N PHE A 318 -22.12 6.83 -9.80
CA PHE A 318 -23.13 7.08 -10.82
C PHE A 318 -23.99 5.82 -11.02
N PRO A 319 -25.25 5.81 -10.53
CA PRO A 319 -26.06 4.59 -10.52
C PRO A 319 -26.66 4.32 -11.91
N ILE A 320 -26.16 3.28 -12.58
CA ILE A 320 -26.55 2.94 -13.97
C ILE A 320 -27.78 2.05 -14.02
N LEU A 321 -27.80 0.99 -13.21
CA LEU A 321 -28.91 0.03 -13.08
C LEU A 321 -29.04 -0.39 -11.62
N ILE A 322 -30.15 -0.01 -10.98
CA ILE A 322 -30.36 -0.22 -9.54
C ILE A 322 -31.70 -0.94 -9.31
N PRO A 323 -31.67 -2.24 -8.99
CA PRO A 323 -32.85 -2.95 -8.50
C PRO A 323 -33.30 -2.46 -7.12
N ASP A 324 -34.54 -2.79 -6.74
CA ASP A 324 -35.04 -2.60 -5.38
C ASP A 324 -34.14 -3.30 -4.35
N SER A 325 -34.15 -2.84 -3.09
CA SER A 325 -33.36 -3.46 -2.00
C SER A 325 -31.83 -3.41 -2.19
N CYS A 326 -31.35 -2.44 -2.97
CA CYS A 326 -29.93 -2.06 -3.02
C CYS A 326 -29.66 -0.83 -2.15
N GLY A 327 -28.45 -0.72 -1.61
CA GLY A 327 -28.05 0.46 -0.86
C GLY A 327 -26.59 0.48 -0.45
N ILE A 328 -26.20 1.58 0.18
CA ILE A 328 -24.87 1.82 0.76
C ILE A 328 -25.04 2.47 2.13
N SER A 329 -24.11 2.21 3.04
CA SER A 329 -23.95 2.92 4.30
C SER A 329 -22.55 3.53 4.32
N VAL A 330 -22.43 4.82 4.67
CA VAL A 330 -21.15 5.55 4.79
C VAL A 330 -21.16 6.32 6.10
N GLY A 331 -20.20 6.08 6.99
CA GLY A 331 -20.10 6.78 8.28
C GLY A 331 -21.38 6.67 9.14
N GLY A 332 -22.15 5.57 8.98
CA GLY A 332 -23.44 5.36 9.63
C GLY A 332 -24.67 5.93 8.91
N ILE A 333 -24.49 6.65 7.79
CA ILE A 333 -25.58 7.18 6.97
C ILE A 333 -25.94 6.17 5.89
N THR A 334 -27.20 5.69 5.89
CA THR A 334 -27.71 4.80 4.84
C THR A 334 -28.30 5.60 3.69
N HIS A 335 -27.92 5.23 2.46
CA HIS A 335 -28.39 5.81 1.22
C HIS A 335 -28.90 4.72 0.26
N GLN A 336 -30.03 4.99 -0.38
CA GLN A 336 -30.55 4.19 -1.49
C GLN A 336 -30.36 4.97 -2.77
N TRP A 337 -29.64 4.39 -3.73
CA TRP A 337 -29.40 5.05 -5.01
C TRP A 337 -30.70 5.26 -5.78
N LYS A 338 -30.77 6.39 -6.46
CA LYS A 338 -31.69 6.59 -7.57
C LYS A 338 -30.90 6.56 -8.87
N GLU A 339 -31.38 5.78 -9.82
CA GLU A 339 -30.78 5.70 -11.14
C GLU A 339 -30.62 7.09 -11.77
N GLY A 340 -29.41 7.39 -12.23
CA GLY A 340 -29.11 8.68 -12.84
C GLY A 340 -28.76 9.82 -11.89
N GLU A 341 -28.89 9.64 -10.57
CA GLU A 341 -28.53 10.67 -9.59
C GLU A 341 -27.18 10.31 -8.95
N LEU A 342 -26.20 11.19 -9.11
CA LEU A 342 -24.85 10.97 -8.57
C LEU A 342 -24.87 11.03 -7.03
N PHE A 343 -24.11 10.13 -6.41
CA PHE A 343 -23.92 10.09 -4.96
C PHE A 343 -22.45 10.33 -4.63
N PHE A 344 -22.17 11.30 -3.74
CA PHE A 344 -20.84 11.79 -3.40
C PHE A 344 -20.54 11.51 -1.93
N PHE A 345 -19.48 10.77 -1.65
CA PHE A 345 -19.13 10.38 -0.29
C PHE A 345 -17.61 10.28 -0.11
N ASP A 346 -17.15 10.45 1.12
CA ASP A 346 -15.76 10.21 1.50
C ASP A 346 -15.64 8.73 1.91
N ASP A 347 -15.01 7.91 1.06
CA ASP A 347 -14.84 6.48 1.32
C ASP A 347 -13.78 6.19 2.38
N SER A 348 -12.99 7.18 2.81
CA SER A 348 -12.12 7.04 3.98
C SER A 348 -12.92 6.85 5.27
N PHE A 349 -14.23 7.15 5.26
CA PHE A 349 -15.17 6.72 6.29
C PHE A 349 -15.57 5.26 6.13
N ILE A 350 -15.89 4.60 7.25
CA ILE A 350 -16.34 3.21 7.23
C ILE A 350 -17.60 3.07 6.38
N HIS A 351 -17.56 2.16 5.41
CA HIS A 351 -18.67 2.00 4.48
C HIS A 351 -18.90 0.56 4.03
N SER A 352 -20.13 0.27 3.60
CA SER A 352 -20.56 -1.04 3.11
C SER A 352 -21.69 -0.85 2.09
N ALA A 353 -21.71 -1.67 1.06
CA ALA A 353 -22.74 -1.63 0.02
C ALA A 353 -23.37 -3.02 -0.19
N TRP A 354 -24.63 -3.06 -0.62
CA TRP A 354 -25.36 -4.32 -0.82
C TRP A 354 -26.28 -4.31 -2.03
N ASN A 355 -26.57 -5.52 -2.49
CA ASN A 355 -27.62 -5.85 -3.43
C ASN A 355 -28.40 -7.06 -2.88
N MET A 356 -29.54 -6.80 -2.23
CA MET A 356 -30.42 -7.84 -1.69
C MET A 356 -31.58 -8.18 -2.65
N SER A 357 -31.48 -7.76 -3.91
CA SER A 357 -32.45 -8.08 -4.96
C SER A 357 -32.18 -9.44 -5.61
N ASP A 358 -33.01 -9.80 -6.58
CA ASP A 358 -32.86 -10.95 -7.48
C ASP A 358 -32.18 -10.59 -8.82
N LYS A 359 -31.77 -9.32 -9.02
CA LYS A 359 -31.14 -8.80 -10.24
C LYS A 359 -29.73 -8.26 -9.95
N ILE A 360 -28.94 -8.05 -10.99
CA ILE A 360 -27.63 -7.40 -10.86
C ILE A 360 -27.80 -5.90 -10.59
N ARG A 361 -26.86 -5.33 -9.83
CA ARG A 361 -26.72 -3.88 -9.62
C ARG A 361 -25.47 -3.39 -10.34
N ILE A 362 -25.58 -2.30 -11.10
CA ILE A 362 -24.44 -1.69 -11.81
C ILE A 362 -24.32 -0.22 -11.40
N VAL A 363 -23.15 0.13 -10.88
CA VAL A 363 -22.76 1.49 -10.53
C VAL A 363 -21.42 1.80 -11.20
N LEU A 364 -21.30 2.94 -11.85
CA LEU A 364 -19.99 3.46 -12.24
C LEU A 364 -19.38 4.16 -11.02
N ILE A 365 -18.17 3.78 -10.65
CA ILE A 365 -17.41 4.33 -9.53
C ILE A 365 -16.19 5.04 -10.06
N PHE A 366 -15.95 6.24 -9.57
CA PHE A 366 -14.74 7.02 -9.82
C PHE A 366 -14.50 8.00 -8.67
N GLU A 367 -13.36 8.65 -8.69
CA GLU A 367 -12.96 9.59 -7.66
C GLU A 367 -12.69 10.98 -8.24
N VAL A 368 -13.12 12.01 -7.54
CA VAL A 368 -12.80 13.42 -7.83
C VAL A 368 -12.03 14.03 -6.68
N TRP A 369 -11.28 15.10 -6.93
CA TRP A 369 -10.60 15.80 -5.84
C TRP A 369 -11.58 16.29 -4.76
N HIS A 370 -11.15 16.23 -3.51
CA HIS A 370 -11.91 16.81 -2.40
C HIS A 370 -12.15 18.30 -2.65
N PRO A 371 -13.39 18.83 -2.48
CA PRO A 371 -13.74 20.20 -2.88
C PRO A 371 -12.98 21.29 -2.10
N ASP A 372 -12.51 20.97 -0.90
CA ASP A 372 -11.68 21.88 -0.09
C ASP A 372 -10.20 21.94 -0.54
N LEU A 373 -9.78 21.19 -1.57
CA LEU A 373 -8.44 21.30 -2.17
C LEU A 373 -8.43 22.35 -3.28
N THR A 374 -7.35 23.12 -3.32
CA THR A 374 -7.05 24.02 -4.43
C THR A 374 -6.44 23.28 -5.61
N GLU A 375 -6.54 23.83 -6.83
CA GLU A 375 -5.91 23.23 -8.02
C GLU A 375 -4.39 23.04 -7.87
N GLU A 376 -3.74 23.99 -7.21
CA GLU A 376 -2.30 23.93 -6.95
C GLU A 376 -1.96 22.76 -6.00
N GLU A 377 -2.76 22.56 -4.95
CA GLU A 377 -2.63 21.44 -4.01
C GLU A 377 -2.88 20.10 -4.69
N CYS A 378 -3.91 20.00 -5.55
CA CYS A 378 -4.18 18.80 -6.34
C CYS A 378 -2.98 18.41 -7.22
N GLY A 379 -2.36 19.39 -7.88
CA GLY A 379 -1.16 19.16 -8.69
C GLY A 379 0.05 18.74 -7.84
N ALA A 380 0.23 19.35 -6.66
CA ALA A 380 1.30 18.99 -5.73
C ALA A 380 1.15 17.57 -5.17
N ILE A 381 -0.08 17.16 -4.83
CA ILE A 381 -0.40 15.81 -4.36
C ILE A 381 -0.08 14.78 -5.45
N ASP A 382 -0.56 14.98 -6.67
CA ASP A 382 -0.30 14.08 -7.80
C ASP A 382 1.21 13.96 -8.06
N TYR A 383 1.94 15.08 -8.06
CA TYR A 383 3.39 15.10 -8.23
C TYR A 383 4.13 14.32 -7.12
N CYS A 384 3.82 14.60 -5.85
CA CYS A 384 4.48 13.94 -4.72
C CYS A 384 4.15 12.45 -4.68
N TYR A 385 2.90 12.07 -4.92
CA TYR A 385 2.49 10.67 -5.00
C TYR A 385 3.23 9.92 -6.10
N THR A 386 3.31 10.53 -7.29
CA THR A 386 4.02 9.96 -8.45
C THR A 386 5.48 9.71 -8.15
N ASN A 387 6.17 10.67 -7.54
CA ASN A 387 7.58 10.50 -7.19
C ASN A 387 7.79 9.49 -6.06
N ARG A 388 6.91 9.47 -5.05
CA ARG A 388 6.92 8.45 -4.00
C ARG A 388 6.77 7.05 -4.59
N LYS A 389 5.79 6.86 -5.49
CA LYS A 389 5.56 5.60 -6.18
C LYS A 389 6.79 5.18 -6.99
N LYS A 390 7.37 6.09 -7.78
CA LYS A 390 8.61 5.81 -8.54
C LYS A 390 9.77 5.39 -7.66
N TRP A 391 9.95 6.05 -6.51
CA TRP A 391 11.00 5.66 -5.56
C TRP A 391 10.75 4.25 -5.02
N ILE A 392 9.53 3.95 -4.55
CA ILE A 392 9.16 2.61 -4.04
C ILE A 392 9.34 1.54 -5.11
N ASP A 393 8.81 1.77 -6.32
CA ASP A 393 8.88 0.83 -7.44
C ASP A 393 10.32 0.64 -7.96
N SER A 394 11.24 1.58 -7.69
CA SER A 394 12.66 1.45 -8.05
C SER A 394 13.47 0.60 -7.07
N VAL A 395 12.91 0.26 -5.90
CA VAL A 395 13.63 -0.52 -4.90
C VAL A 395 13.58 -2.00 -5.25
N GLU A 396 14.66 -2.49 -5.85
CA GLU A 396 14.79 -3.89 -6.22
C GLU A 396 15.63 -4.68 -5.21
N TYR A 397 15.20 -5.92 -4.92
CA TYR A 397 15.94 -6.81 -4.04
C TYR A 397 17.37 -7.07 -4.55
N SER A 398 17.57 -7.13 -5.87
CA SER A 398 18.88 -7.32 -6.49
C SER A 398 19.87 -6.23 -6.12
N ASP A 399 19.41 -4.99 -5.97
CA ASP A 399 20.27 -3.84 -5.72
C ASP A 399 20.75 -3.80 -4.27
N ILE A 400 19.91 -4.26 -3.35
CA ILE A 400 20.29 -4.44 -1.93
C ILE A 400 21.41 -5.46 -1.77
N ILE A 401 21.34 -6.56 -2.52
CA ILE A 401 22.33 -7.64 -2.45
C ILE A 401 23.46 -7.49 -3.46
N ALA A 402 23.49 -6.44 -4.27
CA ALA A 402 24.63 -6.15 -5.13
C ALA A 402 25.89 -5.85 -4.27
N GLU A 403 27.05 -6.25 -4.78
CA GLU A 403 28.36 -6.10 -4.11
C GLU A 403 28.83 -4.65 -4.04
#